data_AF-A0A960RAL3-F1
#
_entry.id   AF-A0A960RAL3-F1
#
_cell.length_a   1.000
_cell.length_b   1.000
_cell.length_c   1.000
_cell.angle_alpha   90.00
_cell.angle_beta   90.00
_cell.angle_gamma   90.00
#
_symmetry.space_group_name_H-M   'P 1'
#
loop_
_entity.id
_entity.type
_entity.pdbx_description
1 polymer ?
#
loop_
_entity_poly.entity_id
_entity_poly.type
_entity_poly.pdbx_seq_one_letter_code
_entity_poly.pdbx_strand_id
1 'polypeptide(L)'
;GEVDFRDPRRDHEHGRIWRITFEGRDLVDRPNIVGASVPELVGMLNAPEGWTREKAMVEMRGRKADEVMPALEKAHSGATDDLAKLRAVWGSQAINRTRNDWAASLLDSGNHKVRAAALRALYYEAATNGDALNLAQKAVADSHPQVRLWGVSVLAQLGSPDTVKIALGALDGVEVDDFLDFAVWSICREHKSRWMPKVADGNPFGSTRQLLFAVRAVNEPVGIGQILNGLEKGELSSDKEVADAADFLSRVGNPEQMDGLFAHALKDGVSAAHQEIVLRALADAGRLRKVQPAGDAARLSRFFESGDGGSFAQAAQLAGLWKLESARSVLEKAFLESAETNESRARAALDGLRTLGGGATV
;
A
#
# COMPACT_ATOMS: atom_id res chain seq x y z
N GLY A 1 30.99 -6.20 20.03
CA GLY A 1 30.69 -4.77 19.82
C GLY A 1 31.43 -4.33 18.60
N GLU A 2 30.71 -4.03 17.52
CA GLU A 2 31.33 -3.52 16.30
C GLU A 2 31.88 -2.12 16.58
N VAL A 3 33.18 -1.93 16.38
CA VAL A 3 33.81 -0.61 16.28
C VAL A 3 33.58 -0.06 14.87
N ASP A 4 33.47 1.26 14.78
CA ASP A 4 33.22 2.00 13.54
C ASP A 4 34.19 1.59 12.41
N PHE A 5 33.75 1.65 11.14
CA PHE A 5 34.58 1.26 9.98
C PHE A 5 35.86 2.10 9.83
N ARG A 6 35.90 3.29 10.41
CA ARG A 6 37.06 4.20 10.43
C ARG A 6 37.79 4.20 11.78
N ASP A 7 37.43 3.32 12.71
CA ASP A 7 38.11 3.22 14.00
C ASP A 7 39.59 2.81 13.77
N PRO A 8 40.55 3.55 14.35
CA PRO A 8 41.98 3.30 14.16
C PRO A 8 42.46 1.96 14.75
N ARG A 9 41.68 1.30 15.61
CA ARG A 9 41.98 -0.03 16.15
C ARG A 9 41.53 -1.17 15.24
N ARG A 10 40.78 -0.86 14.18
CA ARG A 10 40.34 -1.87 13.21
C ARG A 10 41.55 -2.29 12.39
N ASP A 11 41.66 -3.57 12.10
CA ASP A 11 42.68 -4.09 11.18
C ASP A 11 42.30 -3.71 9.74
N HIS A 12 43.12 -2.87 9.11
CA HIS A 12 42.92 -2.39 7.74
C HIS A 12 43.82 -3.14 6.75
N GLU A 13 44.71 -4.01 7.23
CA GLU A 13 45.70 -4.73 6.42
C GLU A 13 45.29 -6.20 6.21
N HIS A 14 44.62 -6.82 7.19
CA HIS A 14 44.23 -8.22 7.13
C HIS A 14 42.71 -8.39 7.16
N GLY A 15 42.20 -9.14 6.19
CA GLY A 15 40.81 -9.58 6.13
C GLY A 15 40.70 -11.10 6.28
N ARG A 16 39.60 -11.58 6.87
CA ARG A 16 39.24 -13.00 6.85
C ARG A 16 38.07 -13.20 5.89
N ILE A 17 38.28 -13.99 4.85
CA ILE A 17 37.21 -14.45 3.96
C ILE A 17 36.74 -15.80 4.46
N TRP A 18 35.52 -15.85 5.01
CA TRP A 18 34.90 -17.10 5.43
C TRP A 18 34.11 -17.70 4.27
N ARG A 19 34.39 -18.95 3.89
CA ARG A 19 33.57 -19.72 2.96
C ARG A 19 32.68 -20.64 3.78
N ILE A 20 31.38 -20.34 3.82
CA ILE A 20 30.39 -21.16 4.52
C ILE A 20 29.87 -22.22 3.56
N THR A 21 29.91 -23.49 3.97
CA THR A 21 29.33 -24.62 3.22
C THR A 21 28.44 -25.45 4.14
N PHE A 22 27.55 -26.25 3.56
CA PHE A 22 26.70 -27.19 4.28
C PHE A 22 27.30 -28.59 4.21
N GLU A 23 27.25 -29.36 5.29
CA GLU A 23 27.79 -30.72 5.32
C GLU A 23 27.07 -31.62 4.31
N GLY A 24 27.81 -32.41 3.55
CA GLY A 24 27.26 -33.32 2.53
C GLY A 24 26.76 -32.64 1.24
N ARG A 25 26.98 -31.33 1.06
CA ARG A 25 26.64 -30.62 -0.18
C ARG A 25 27.90 -30.33 -1.00
N ASP A 26 27.94 -30.84 -2.22
CA ASP A 26 29.04 -30.59 -3.16
C ASP A 26 29.19 -29.09 -3.47
N LEU A 27 30.44 -28.67 -3.64
CA LEU A 27 30.76 -27.30 -4.03
C LEU A 27 30.41 -27.09 -5.50
N VAL A 28 30.00 -25.87 -5.82
CA VAL A 28 29.85 -25.43 -7.21
C VAL A 28 31.24 -25.35 -7.85
N ASP A 29 31.39 -25.99 -9.01
CA ASP A 29 32.61 -25.89 -9.81
C ASP A 29 32.87 -24.46 -10.27
N ARG A 30 34.14 -24.04 -10.23
CA ARG A 30 34.50 -22.70 -10.68
C ARG A 30 34.37 -22.63 -12.20
N PRO A 31 33.46 -21.80 -12.76
CA PRO A 31 33.31 -21.70 -14.20
C PRO A 31 34.51 -20.99 -14.83
N ASN A 32 34.88 -21.39 -16.04
CA ASN A 32 35.85 -20.65 -16.85
C ASN A 32 35.13 -19.63 -17.73
N ILE A 33 35.00 -18.38 -17.24
CA ILE A 33 34.26 -17.31 -17.95
C ILE A 33 35.19 -16.49 -18.85
N VAL A 34 36.41 -16.24 -18.40
CA VAL A 34 37.38 -15.41 -19.15
C VAL A 34 37.82 -16.19 -20.39
N GLY A 35 37.66 -15.56 -21.55
CA GLY A 35 37.98 -16.19 -22.83
C GLY A 35 36.97 -17.22 -23.33
N ALA A 36 35.87 -17.47 -22.59
CA ALA A 36 34.78 -18.30 -23.06
C ALA A 36 34.18 -17.73 -24.36
N SER A 37 33.73 -18.62 -25.23
CA SER A 37 33.00 -18.29 -26.45
C SER A 37 31.60 -17.78 -26.12
N VAL A 38 30.98 -17.07 -27.06
CA VAL A 38 29.61 -16.56 -26.90
C VAL A 38 28.61 -17.69 -26.58
N PRO A 39 28.60 -18.85 -27.28
CA PRO A 39 27.69 -19.94 -26.94
C PRO A 39 27.90 -20.49 -25.53
N GLU A 40 29.14 -20.58 -25.06
CA GLU A 40 29.45 -21.01 -23.69
C GLU A 40 28.91 -20.02 -22.66
N LEU A 41 29.11 -18.72 -22.87
CA LEU A 41 28.58 -17.66 -22.00
C LEU A 41 27.05 -17.68 -21.93
N VAL A 42 26.38 -17.86 -23.07
CA VAL A 42 24.91 -17.98 -23.11
C VAL A 42 24.44 -19.27 -22.41
N GLY A 43 25.17 -20.37 -22.57
CA GLY A 43 24.90 -21.62 -21.84
C GLY A 43 25.00 -21.45 -20.32
N MET A 44 25.98 -20.67 -19.84
CA MET A 44 26.16 -20.36 -18.41
C MET A 44 25.00 -19.59 -17.78
N LEU A 45 24.12 -18.96 -18.58
CA LEU A 45 22.89 -18.34 -18.07
C LEU A 45 21.96 -19.36 -17.40
N ASN A 46 22.13 -20.65 -17.67
CA ASN A 46 21.35 -21.73 -17.06
C ASN A 46 22.04 -22.42 -15.88
N ALA A 47 23.19 -21.90 -15.40
CA ALA A 47 23.84 -22.41 -14.19
C ALA A 47 22.87 -22.39 -13.00
N PRO A 48 22.95 -23.36 -12.05
CA PRO A 48 21.99 -23.47 -10.95
C PRO A 48 22.07 -22.29 -9.97
N GLU A 49 23.24 -21.72 -9.77
CA GLU A 49 23.52 -20.58 -8.89
C GLU A 49 23.54 -19.23 -9.62
N GLY A 50 23.24 -18.15 -8.89
CA GLY A 50 23.19 -16.80 -9.44
C GLY A 50 24.52 -16.23 -9.89
N TRP A 51 25.62 -16.61 -9.22
CA TRP A 51 26.93 -16.00 -9.44
C TRP A 51 27.45 -16.24 -10.87
N THR A 52 27.42 -17.48 -11.35
CA THR A 52 27.87 -17.80 -12.72
C THR A 52 27.00 -17.12 -13.76
N ARG A 53 25.67 -17.13 -13.56
CA ARG A 53 24.74 -16.42 -14.44
C ARG A 53 25.06 -14.92 -14.53
N GLU A 54 25.28 -14.28 -13.38
CA GLU A 54 25.59 -12.86 -13.31
C GLU A 54 26.93 -12.54 -13.98
N LYS A 55 27.99 -13.32 -13.70
CA LYS A 55 29.31 -13.09 -14.28
C LYS A 55 29.36 -13.36 -15.78
N ALA A 56 28.64 -14.37 -16.27
CA ALA A 56 28.48 -14.58 -17.70
C ALA A 56 27.76 -13.39 -18.37
N MET A 57 26.69 -12.86 -17.75
CA MET A 57 26.02 -11.65 -18.25
C MET A 57 26.96 -10.44 -18.25
N VAL A 58 27.79 -10.23 -17.22
CA VAL A 58 28.77 -9.14 -17.16
C VAL A 58 29.79 -9.25 -18.30
N GLU A 59 30.35 -10.44 -18.51
CA GLU A 59 31.29 -10.70 -19.60
C GLU A 59 30.64 -10.44 -20.97
N MET A 60 29.38 -10.86 -21.17
CA MET A 60 28.62 -10.57 -22.39
C MET A 60 28.49 -9.07 -22.67
N ARG A 61 28.42 -8.20 -21.65
CA ARG A 61 28.33 -6.73 -21.84
C ARG A 61 29.58 -6.15 -22.51
N GLY A 62 30.72 -6.81 -22.38
CA GLY A 62 31.97 -6.43 -23.03
C GLY A 62 32.09 -6.89 -24.49
N ARG A 63 31.13 -7.69 -24.98
CA ARG A 63 31.10 -8.23 -26.34
C ARG A 63 30.27 -7.33 -27.26
N LYS A 64 30.44 -7.45 -28.58
CA LYS A 64 29.54 -6.78 -29.52
C LYS A 64 28.18 -7.45 -29.48
N ALA A 65 27.12 -6.65 -29.33
CA ALA A 65 25.76 -7.18 -29.21
C ALA A 65 25.37 -8.06 -30.40
N ASP A 66 25.76 -7.68 -31.63
CA ASP A 66 25.45 -8.42 -32.85
C ASP A 66 26.14 -9.80 -32.92
N GLU A 67 27.23 -10.01 -32.16
CA GLU A 67 27.89 -11.32 -32.02
C GLU A 67 27.19 -12.20 -30.98
N VAL A 68 26.58 -11.59 -29.95
CA VAL A 68 25.92 -12.31 -28.84
C VAL A 68 24.47 -12.65 -29.16
N MET A 69 23.76 -11.77 -29.88
CA MET A 69 22.33 -11.90 -30.12
C MET A 69 21.94 -13.23 -30.77
N PRO A 70 22.61 -13.73 -31.82
CA PRO A 70 22.23 -15.01 -32.45
C PRO A 70 22.25 -16.21 -31.48
N ALA A 71 23.18 -16.22 -30.53
CA ALA A 71 23.25 -17.28 -29.51
C ALA A 71 22.11 -17.16 -28.50
N LEU A 72 21.75 -15.94 -28.09
CA LEU A 72 20.58 -15.68 -27.25
C LEU A 72 19.27 -16.06 -27.95
N GLU A 73 19.12 -15.79 -29.25
CA GLU A 73 17.93 -16.18 -30.02
C GLU A 73 17.77 -17.70 -30.04
N LYS A 74 18.85 -18.42 -30.36
CA LYS A 74 18.87 -19.89 -30.33
C LYS A 74 18.54 -20.43 -28.94
N ALA A 75 19.09 -19.82 -27.88
CA ALA A 75 18.82 -20.22 -26.51
C ALA A 75 17.36 -19.98 -26.10
N HIS A 76 16.79 -18.84 -26.48
CA HIS A 76 15.38 -18.53 -26.21
C HIS A 76 14.43 -19.47 -26.96
N SER A 77 14.64 -19.67 -28.27
CA SER A 77 13.76 -20.52 -29.09
C SER A 77 13.86 -22.00 -28.76
N GLY A 78 15.04 -22.46 -28.33
CA GLY A 78 15.30 -23.86 -27.98
C GLY A 78 14.95 -24.23 -26.54
N ALA A 79 14.65 -23.27 -25.68
CA ALA A 79 14.36 -23.51 -24.27
C ALA A 79 12.96 -24.15 -24.08
N THR A 80 12.92 -25.23 -23.29
CA THR A 80 11.68 -25.92 -22.94
C THR A 80 11.05 -25.37 -21.66
N ASP A 81 11.85 -24.81 -20.75
CA ASP A 81 11.36 -24.17 -19.53
C ASP A 81 11.35 -22.63 -19.62
N ASP A 82 10.36 -22.03 -18.98
CA ASP A 82 10.13 -20.59 -19.07
C ASP A 82 11.20 -19.76 -18.30
N LEU A 83 11.92 -20.35 -17.34
CA LEU A 83 13.02 -19.67 -16.66
C LEU A 83 14.24 -19.50 -17.57
N ALA A 84 14.57 -20.51 -18.39
CA ALA A 84 15.60 -20.41 -19.41
C ALA A 84 15.26 -19.35 -20.47
N LYS A 85 13.99 -19.30 -20.93
CA LYS A 85 13.52 -18.24 -21.82
C LYS A 85 13.66 -16.85 -21.20
N LEU A 86 13.29 -16.70 -19.92
CA LEU A 86 13.45 -15.45 -19.17
C LEU A 86 14.92 -15.04 -19.01
N ARG A 87 15.82 -15.99 -18.78
CA ARG A 87 17.27 -15.71 -18.72
C ARG A 87 17.80 -15.18 -20.05
N ALA A 88 17.29 -15.66 -21.18
CA ALA A 88 17.61 -15.09 -22.49
C ALA A 88 17.08 -13.66 -22.66
N VAL A 89 15.88 -13.35 -22.12
CA VAL A 89 15.37 -11.96 -22.05
C VAL A 89 16.36 -11.07 -21.30
N TRP A 90 16.78 -11.45 -20.09
CA TRP A 90 17.77 -10.67 -19.32
C TRP A 90 19.12 -10.58 -20.03
N GLY A 91 19.54 -11.64 -20.73
CA GLY A 91 20.72 -11.61 -21.58
C GLY A 91 20.63 -10.55 -22.68
N SER A 92 19.47 -10.41 -23.32
CA SER A 92 19.22 -9.39 -24.35
C SER A 92 19.27 -7.97 -23.77
N GLN A 93 18.75 -7.78 -22.55
CA GLN A 93 18.85 -6.51 -21.81
C GLN A 93 20.30 -6.17 -21.46
N ALA A 94 21.08 -7.16 -21.02
CA ALA A 94 22.47 -6.95 -20.63
C ALA A 94 23.35 -6.37 -21.77
N ILE A 95 23.02 -6.68 -23.03
CA ILE A 95 23.75 -6.21 -24.22
C ILE A 95 23.07 -5.02 -24.92
N ASN A 96 22.09 -4.35 -24.28
CA ASN A 96 21.34 -3.22 -24.85
C ASN A 96 20.67 -3.56 -26.21
N ARG A 97 20.10 -4.77 -26.32
CA ARG A 97 19.28 -5.24 -27.45
C ARG A 97 18.02 -5.92 -26.90
N THR A 98 17.33 -5.25 -25.99
CA THR A 98 16.15 -5.79 -25.30
C THR A 98 15.14 -6.37 -26.27
N ARG A 99 14.73 -7.62 -26.01
CA ARG A 99 13.64 -8.29 -26.74
C ARG A 99 12.34 -8.23 -25.93
N ASN A 100 11.62 -7.12 -26.09
CA ASN A 100 10.32 -6.92 -25.42
C ASN A 100 9.26 -7.93 -25.87
N ASP A 101 9.32 -8.40 -27.11
CA ASP A 101 8.46 -9.46 -27.65
C ASP A 101 8.65 -10.79 -26.88
N TRP A 102 9.88 -11.11 -26.50
CA TRP A 102 10.18 -12.30 -25.70
C TRP A 102 9.70 -12.16 -24.25
N ALA A 103 9.81 -10.96 -23.67
CA ALA A 103 9.26 -10.71 -22.35
C ALA A 103 7.73 -10.78 -22.36
N ALA A 104 7.08 -10.18 -23.36
CA ALA A 104 5.62 -10.19 -23.49
C ALA A 104 5.05 -11.61 -23.62
N SER A 105 5.70 -12.50 -24.38
CA SER A 105 5.25 -13.90 -24.52
C SER A 105 5.31 -14.70 -23.21
N LEU A 106 6.18 -14.30 -22.27
CA LEU A 106 6.32 -14.93 -20.97
C LEU A 106 5.23 -14.53 -19.96
N LEU A 107 4.35 -13.58 -20.31
CA LEU A 107 3.19 -13.25 -19.47
C LEU A 107 2.13 -14.35 -19.46
N ASP A 108 2.22 -15.35 -20.33
CA ASP A 108 1.34 -16.53 -20.34
C ASP A 108 1.95 -17.74 -19.61
N SER A 109 3.14 -17.59 -19.00
CA SER A 109 3.79 -18.65 -18.22
C SER A 109 2.91 -19.12 -17.05
N GLY A 110 2.85 -20.43 -16.82
CA GLY A 110 2.22 -21.01 -15.63
C GLY A 110 2.92 -20.65 -14.32
N ASN A 111 4.20 -20.22 -14.38
CA ASN A 111 4.97 -19.77 -13.23
C ASN A 111 4.84 -18.25 -13.03
N HIS A 112 4.19 -17.84 -11.94
CA HIS A 112 3.98 -16.43 -11.60
C HIS A 112 5.29 -15.63 -11.45
N LYS A 113 6.39 -16.27 -11.01
CA LYS A 113 7.69 -15.62 -10.88
C LYS A 113 8.26 -15.21 -12.24
N VAL A 114 7.99 -16.01 -13.28
CA VAL A 114 8.37 -15.69 -14.65
C VAL A 114 7.54 -14.51 -15.17
N ARG A 115 6.21 -14.55 -14.99
CA ARG A 115 5.33 -13.44 -15.41
C ARG A 115 5.74 -12.12 -14.77
N ALA A 116 5.95 -12.12 -13.45
CA ALA A 116 6.42 -10.94 -12.71
C ALA A 116 7.80 -10.44 -13.20
N ALA A 117 8.74 -11.34 -13.42
CA ALA A 117 10.07 -10.99 -13.92
C ALA A 117 10.07 -10.49 -15.37
N ALA A 118 9.16 -10.98 -16.21
CA ALA A 118 8.96 -10.49 -17.56
C ALA A 118 8.40 -9.06 -17.57
N LEU A 119 7.41 -8.76 -16.71
CA LEU A 119 6.94 -7.38 -16.51
C LEU A 119 8.06 -6.46 -16.00
N ARG A 120 8.91 -6.95 -15.09
CA ARG A 120 10.12 -6.21 -14.66
C ARG A 120 11.07 -5.92 -15.81
N ALA A 121 11.23 -6.84 -16.75
CA ALA A 121 12.05 -6.59 -17.94
C ALA A 121 11.43 -5.48 -18.79
N LEU A 122 10.10 -5.54 -19.00
CA LEU A 122 9.35 -4.54 -19.77
C LEU A 122 9.32 -3.15 -19.11
N TYR A 123 9.38 -3.08 -17.77
CA TYR A 123 9.29 -1.84 -16.99
C TYR A 123 10.22 -0.72 -17.51
N TYR A 124 11.48 -1.04 -17.78
CA TYR A 124 12.48 -0.02 -18.14
C TYR A 124 12.24 0.62 -19.52
N GLU A 125 11.53 -0.07 -20.41
CA GLU A 125 11.20 0.42 -21.75
C GLU A 125 9.69 0.65 -21.93
N ALA A 126 8.92 0.59 -20.84
CA ALA A 126 7.46 0.67 -20.88
C ALA A 126 6.96 1.97 -21.52
N ALA A 127 7.63 3.10 -21.25
CA ALA A 127 7.25 4.41 -21.78
C ALA A 127 7.34 4.50 -23.31
N THR A 128 8.17 3.68 -23.95
CA THR A 128 8.37 3.66 -25.42
C THR A 128 7.75 2.44 -26.09
N ASN A 129 7.22 1.48 -25.30
CA ASN A 129 6.53 0.31 -25.81
C ASN A 129 5.03 0.59 -26.00
N GLY A 130 4.58 0.64 -27.26
CA GLY A 130 3.20 0.93 -27.61
C GLY A 130 2.15 -0.06 -27.07
N ASP A 131 2.55 -1.27 -26.68
CA ASP A 131 1.66 -2.29 -26.11
C ASP A 131 1.71 -2.36 -24.56
N ALA A 132 2.58 -1.56 -23.92
CA ALA A 132 2.79 -1.64 -22.48
C ALA A 132 1.52 -1.42 -21.65
N LEU A 133 0.59 -0.59 -22.12
CA LEU A 133 -0.70 -0.37 -21.44
C LEU A 133 -1.55 -1.63 -21.41
N ASN A 134 -1.66 -2.35 -22.54
CA ASN A 134 -2.44 -3.58 -22.62
C ASN A 134 -1.81 -4.69 -21.78
N LEU A 135 -0.48 -4.84 -21.87
CA LEU A 135 0.27 -5.81 -21.08
C LEU A 135 0.10 -5.56 -19.57
N ALA A 136 0.18 -4.31 -19.14
CA ALA A 136 -0.03 -3.93 -17.75
C ALA A 136 -1.49 -4.13 -17.30
N GLN A 137 -2.46 -3.79 -18.15
CA GLN A 137 -3.88 -4.02 -17.86
C GLN A 137 -4.21 -5.51 -17.68
N LYS A 138 -3.59 -6.38 -18.47
CA LYS A 138 -3.68 -7.84 -18.26
C LYS A 138 -3.03 -8.25 -16.93
N ALA A 139 -1.86 -7.72 -16.64
CA ALA A 139 -1.09 -8.08 -15.45
C ALA A 139 -1.73 -7.66 -14.12
N VAL A 140 -2.42 -6.50 -14.06
CA VAL A 140 -3.13 -6.09 -12.83
C VAL A 140 -4.27 -7.01 -12.44
N ALA A 141 -4.80 -7.79 -13.40
CA ALA A 141 -5.86 -8.78 -13.16
C ALA A 141 -5.33 -10.20 -12.87
N ASP A 142 -4.01 -10.40 -12.79
CA ASP A 142 -3.39 -11.72 -12.58
C ASP A 142 -3.83 -12.37 -11.26
N SER A 143 -3.82 -13.70 -11.13
CA SER A 143 -4.20 -14.35 -9.86
C SER A 143 -3.19 -14.13 -8.73
N HIS A 144 -1.94 -13.76 -9.05
CA HIS A 144 -0.86 -13.66 -8.08
C HIS A 144 -0.48 -12.19 -7.79
N PRO A 145 -0.42 -11.75 -6.52
CA PRO A 145 -0.19 -10.34 -6.15
C PRO A 145 1.15 -9.79 -6.67
N GLN A 146 2.21 -10.60 -6.67
CA GLN A 146 3.51 -10.20 -7.25
C GLN A 146 3.45 -9.84 -8.76
N VAL A 147 2.57 -10.47 -9.54
CA VAL A 147 2.41 -10.12 -10.97
C VAL A 147 1.65 -8.82 -11.08
N ARG A 148 0.59 -8.64 -10.28
CA ARG A 148 -0.16 -7.39 -10.19
C ARG A 148 0.73 -6.21 -9.82
N LEU A 149 1.61 -6.40 -8.83
CA LEU A 149 2.60 -5.42 -8.40
C LEU A 149 3.43 -4.91 -9.59
N TRP A 150 3.99 -5.82 -10.39
CA TRP A 150 4.76 -5.43 -11.56
C TRP A 150 3.88 -4.84 -12.68
N GLY A 151 2.61 -5.25 -12.79
CA GLY A 151 1.65 -4.57 -13.66
C GLY A 151 1.46 -3.10 -13.27
N VAL A 152 1.28 -2.82 -11.98
CA VAL A 152 1.20 -1.46 -11.43
C VAL A 152 2.51 -0.69 -11.66
N SER A 153 3.66 -1.32 -11.44
CA SER A 153 4.97 -0.70 -11.72
C SER A 153 5.12 -0.31 -13.20
N VAL A 154 4.67 -1.15 -14.13
CA VAL A 154 4.66 -0.80 -15.56
C VAL A 154 3.73 0.39 -15.82
N LEU A 155 2.52 0.43 -15.24
CA LEU A 155 1.61 1.58 -15.35
C LEU A 155 2.23 2.88 -14.86
N ALA A 156 3.06 2.84 -13.81
CA ALA A 156 3.74 4.02 -13.27
C ALA A 156 4.70 4.67 -14.29
N GLN A 157 5.16 3.92 -15.30
CA GLN A 157 6.03 4.45 -16.36
C GLN A 157 5.25 5.06 -17.54
N LEU A 158 3.92 4.91 -17.57
CA LEU A 158 3.12 5.31 -18.73
C LEU A 158 2.57 6.72 -18.60
N GLY A 159 2.43 7.41 -19.73
CA GLY A 159 1.77 8.70 -19.86
C GLY A 159 0.24 8.64 -19.95
N SER A 160 -0.37 7.46 -19.86
CA SER A 160 -1.82 7.29 -20.00
C SER A 160 -2.61 8.01 -18.89
N PRO A 161 -3.75 8.66 -19.20
CA PRO A 161 -4.60 9.27 -18.18
C PRO A 161 -5.30 8.25 -17.27
N ASP A 162 -5.38 6.98 -17.67
CA ASP A 162 -6.14 5.94 -16.98
C ASP A 162 -5.29 5.05 -16.07
N THR A 163 -3.99 5.34 -15.90
CA THR A 163 -3.07 4.51 -15.10
C THR A 163 -3.57 4.23 -13.69
N VAL A 164 -4.15 5.23 -13.00
CA VAL A 164 -4.63 5.06 -11.62
C VAL A 164 -5.90 4.22 -11.59
N LYS A 165 -6.83 4.45 -12.53
CA LYS A 165 -8.04 3.65 -12.67
C LYS A 165 -7.71 2.17 -12.90
N ILE A 166 -6.72 1.88 -13.75
CA ILE A 166 -6.28 0.50 -14.02
C ILE A 166 -5.55 -0.08 -12.79
N ALA A 167 -4.66 0.69 -12.16
CA ALA A 167 -3.89 0.22 -11.01
C ALA A 167 -4.77 -0.12 -9.79
N LEU A 168 -5.85 0.64 -9.54
CA LEU A 168 -6.79 0.36 -8.45
C LEU A 168 -7.50 -0.99 -8.62
N GLY A 169 -7.70 -1.45 -9.86
CA GLY A 169 -8.24 -2.78 -10.14
C GLY A 169 -7.32 -3.92 -9.67
N ALA A 170 -6.03 -3.64 -9.41
CA ALA A 170 -5.10 -4.64 -8.90
C ALA A 170 -5.47 -5.13 -7.49
N LEU A 171 -6.24 -4.34 -6.73
CA LEU A 171 -6.68 -4.68 -5.37
C LEU A 171 -7.91 -5.60 -5.36
N ASP A 172 -8.59 -5.76 -6.50
CA ASP A 172 -9.87 -6.43 -6.55
C ASP A 172 -9.69 -7.97 -6.51
N GLY A 173 -10.37 -8.62 -5.56
CA GLY A 173 -10.53 -10.07 -5.51
C GLY A 173 -9.30 -10.86 -5.07
N VAL A 174 -8.34 -10.23 -4.38
CA VAL A 174 -7.10 -10.88 -3.91
C VAL A 174 -6.76 -10.49 -2.48
N GLU A 175 -5.94 -11.31 -1.81
CA GLU A 175 -5.23 -10.90 -0.61
C GLU A 175 -4.09 -9.97 -1.02
N VAL A 176 -4.18 -8.70 -0.61
CA VAL A 176 -3.22 -7.65 -0.96
C VAL A 176 -2.06 -7.71 0.03
N ASP A 177 -0.85 -7.94 -0.49
CA ASP A 177 0.38 -7.82 0.30
C ASP A 177 0.84 -6.36 0.42
N ASP A 178 1.70 -6.07 1.39
CA ASP A 178 2.21 -4.72 1.67
C ASP A 178 2.92 -4.08 0.45
N PHE A 179 3.49 -4.89 -0.44
CA PHE A 179 4.20 -4.38 -1.62
C PHE A 179 3.22 -3.93 -2.70
N LEU A 180 2.17 -4.72 -2.96
CA LEU A 180 1.10 -4.37 -3.88
C LEU A 180 0.32 -3.16 -3.36
N ASP A 181 -0.03 -3.14 -2.07
CA ASP A 181 -0.69 -2.00 -1.42
C ASP A 181 0.14 -0.72 -1.62
N PHE A 182 1.43 -0.77 -1.28
CA PHE A 182 2.33 0.36 -1.42
C PHE A 182 2.46 0.83 -2.88
N ALA A 183 2.54 -0.08 -3.85
CA ALA A 183 2.65 0.29 -5.26
C ALA A 183 1.38 0.99 -5.77
N VAL A 184 0.19 0.50 -5.43
CA VAL A 184 -1.08 1.15 -5.80
C VAL A 184 -1.23 2.48 -5.07
N TRP A 185 -0.82 2.55 -3.80
CA TRP A 185 -0.79 3.80 -3.03
C TRP A 185 0.13 4.84 -3.68
N SER A 186 1.35 4.44 -4.08
CA SER A 186 2.33 5.36 -4.67
C SER A 186 1.83 5.92 -6.00
N ILE A 187 1.28 5.08 -6.88
CA ILE A 187 0.77 5.56 -8.18
C ILE A 187 -0.46 6.48 -8.01
N CYS A 188 -1.34 6.22 -7.03
CA CYS A 188 -2.45 7.14 -6.73
C CYS A 188 -1.94 8.54 -6.39
N ARG A 189 -0.87 8.61 -5.59
CA ARG A 189 -0.25 9.88 -5.16
C ARG A 189 0.55 10.55 -6.26
N GLU A 190 1.41 9.81 -6.96
CA GLU A 190 2.30 10.35 -7.99
C GLU A 190 1.53 10.81 -9.23
N HIS A 191 0.44 10.13 -9.59
CA HIS A 191 -0.37 10.46 -10.76
C HIS A 191 -1.61 11.30 -10.38
N LYS A 192 -1.61 11.98 -9.22
CA LYS A 192 -2.77 12.74 -8.71
C LYS A 192 -3.34 13.75 -9.68
N SER A 193 -2.49 14.43 -10.46
CA SER A 193 -2.92 15.40 -11.47
C SER A 193 -3.82 14.81 -12.57
N ARG A 194 -3.80 13.49 -12.77
CA ARG A 194 -4.56 12.79 -13.83
C ARG A 194 -5.99 12.45 -13.43
N TRP A 195 -6.26 12.26 -12.13
CA TRP A 195 -7.55 11.76 -11.65
C TRP A 195 -8.23 12.70 -10.65
N MET A 196 -7.47 13.42 -9.82
CA MET A 196 -8.05 14.25 -8.75
C MET A 196 -9.00 15.35 -9.27
N PRO A 197 -8.71 16.06 -10.38
CA PRO A 197 -9.65 17.03 -10.94
C PRO A 197 -11.00 16.43 -11.35
N LYS A 198 -11.01 15.15 -11.78
CA LYS A 198 -12.23 14.45 -12.22
C LYS A 198 -13.17 14.12 -11.05
N VAL A 199 -12.69 14.21 -9.80
CA VAL A 199 -13.51 13.94 -8.61
C VAL A 199 -14.64 14.97 -8.45
N ALA A 200 -14.44 16.18 -8.98
CA ALA A 200 -15.48 17.21 -9.01
C ALA A 200 -16.74 16.76 -9.79
N ASP A 201 -16.55 15.91 -10.79
CA ASP A 201 -17.63 15.39 -11.65
C ASP A 201 -18.26 14.10 -11.10
N GLY A 202 -17.72 13.52 -10.02
CA GLY A 202 -18.17 12.26 -9.43
C GLY A 202 -17.00 11.33 -9.08
N ASN A 203 -17.31 10.06 -8.76
CA ASN A 203 -16.25 9.06 -8.53
C ASN A 203 -15.65 8.62 -9.88
N PRO A 204 -14.36 8.87 -10.18
CA PRO A 204 -13.75 8.48 -11.45
C PRO A 204 -13.34 7.00 -11.52
N PHE A 205 -13.54 6.23 -10.43
CA PHE A 205 -13.10 4.84 -10.28
C PHE A 205 -14.26 3.84 -10.25
N GLY A 206 -13.93 2.55 -10.14
CA GLY A 206 -14.91 1.47 -10.19
C GLY A 206 -15.78 1.33 -8.93
N SER A 207 -15.33 1.85 -7.78
CA SER A 207 -16.09 1.79 -6.53
C SER A 207 -15.70 2.89 -5.55
N THR A 208 -16.53 3.10 -4.53
CA THR A 208 -16.23 4.03 -3.43
C THR A 208 -15.04 3.58 -2.58
N ARG A 209 -14.77 2.26 -2.50
CA ARG A 209 -13.55 1.71 -1.89
C ARG A 209 -12.28 2.15 -2.62
N GLN A 210 -12.31 2.07 -3.95
CA GLN A 210 -11.19 2.52 -4.79
C GLN A 210 -10.99 4.04 -4.68
N LEU A 211 -12.07 4.82 -4.60
CA LEU A 211 -11.98 6.25 -4.31
C LEU A 211 -11.37 6.51 -2.93
N LEU A 212 -11.85 5.81 -1.89
CA LEU A 212 -11.34 5.94 -0.53
C LEU A 212 -9.83 5.65 -0.47
N PHE A 213 -9.39 4.59 -1.13
CA PHE A 213 -7.98 4.25 -1.23
C PHE A 213 -7.16 5.39 -1.88
N ALA A 214 -7.62 5.89 -3.03
CA ALA A 214 -6.92 6.93 -3.77
C ALA A 214 -6.85 8.27 -3.01
N VAL A 215 -7.95 8.70 -2.38
CA VAL A 215 -7.97 9.98 -1.61
C VAL A 215 -7.12 9.90 -0.34
N ARG A 216 -7.05 8.73 0.29
CA ARG A 216 -6.15 8.49 1.43
C ARG A 216 -4.67 8.54 1.03
N ALA A 217 -4.35 8.13 -0.20
CA ALA A 217 -2.97 8.20 -0.69
C ALA A 217 -2.47 9.64 -0.89
N VAL A 218 -3.36 10.57 -1.24
CA VAL A 218 -3.02 12.00 -1.39
C VAL A 218 -3.21 12.81 -0.11
N ASN A 219 -4.13 12.39 0.77
CA ASN A 219 -4.47 13.08 2.02
C ASN A 219 -4.80 14.58 1.80
N GLU A 220 -5.64 14.85 0.79
CA GLU A 220 -6.16 16.18 0.44
C GLU A 220 -7.70 16.19 0.59
N PRO A 221 -8.35 17.35 0.82
CA PRO A 221 -9.79 17.44 1.06
C PRO A 221 -10.64 17.28 -0.22
N VAL A 222 -10.52 16.13 -0.87
CA VAL A 222 -11.17 15.79 -2.14
C VAL A 222 -11.99 14.50 -1.98
N GLY A 223 -13.13 14.41 -2.66
CA GLY A 223 -13.98 13.21 -2.65
C GLY A 223 -14.74 12.96 -1.34
N ILE A 224 -14.63 13.84 -0.34
CA ILE A 224 -15.23 13.62 1.00
C ILE A 224 -16.75 13.43 0.93
N GLY A 225 -17.45 14.20 0.09
CA GLY A 225 -18.89 14.06 -0.08
C GLY A 225 -19.30 12.68 -0.62
N GLN A 226 -18.51 12.15 -1.56
CA GLN A 226 -18.70 10.81 -2.12
C GLN A 226 -18.41 9.73 -1.07
N ILE A 227 -17.37 9.90 -0.24
CA ILE A 227 -17.07 8.97 0.86
C ILE A 227 -18.19 8.96 1.90
N LEU A 228 -18.70 10.12 2.31
CA LEU A 228 -19.84 10.22 3.22
C LEU A 228 -21.07 9.53 2.64
N ASN A 229 -21.41 9.80 1.38
CA ASN A 229 -22.52 9.13 0.69
C ASN A 229 -22.33 7.60 0.64
N GLY A 230 -21.11 7.13 0.43
CA GLY A 230 -20.77 5.70 0.48
C GLY A 230 -21.02 5.06 1.85
N LEU A 231 -20.68 5.74 2.94
CA LEU A 231 -21.02 5.31 4.30
C LEU A 231 -22.54 5.26 4.49
N GLU A 232 -23.27 6.27 4.01
CA GLU A 232 -24.72 6.34 4.14
C GLU A 232 -25.45 5.23 3.38
N LYS A 233 -24.94 4.85 2.20
CA LYS A 233 -25.50 3.78 1.37
C LYS A 233 -25.05 2.38 1.77
N GLY A 234 -24.14 2.26 2.74
CA GLY A 234 -23.54 0.97 3.12
C GLY A 234 -22.59 0.40 2.06
N GLU A 235 -22.05 1.23 1.17
CA GLU A 235 -20.99 0.84 0.22
C GLU A 235 -19.64 0.64 0.94
N LEU A 236 -19.45 1.33 2.06
CA LEU A 236 -18.35 1.20 3.02
C LEU A 236 -18.96 0.71 4.33
N SER A 237 -18.81 -0.59 4.64
CA SER A 237 -19.61 -1.23 5.69
C SER A 237 -18.84 -2.15 6.62
N SER A 238 -17.61 -2.53 6.28
CA SER A 238 -16.74 -3.26 7.20
C SER A 238 -16.07 -2.31 8.20
N ASP A 239 -15.72 -2.81 9.38
CA ASP A 239 -15.02 -2.03 10.41
C ASP A 239 -13.77 -1.32 9.86
N LYS A 240 -13.01 -2.00 8.98
CA LYS A 240 -11.82 -1.44 8.33
C LYS A 240 -12.17 -0.28 7.40
N GLU A 241 -13.20 -0.42 6.56
CA GLU A 241 -13.61 0.64 5.62
C GLU A 241 -14.14 1.87 6.34
N VAL A 242 -14.93 1.67 7.40
CA VAL A 242 -15.44 2.76 8.23
C VAL A 242 -14.29 3.44 8.97
N ALA A 243 -13.33 2.68 9.51
CA ALA A 243 -12.13 3.23 10.14
C ALA A 243 -11.26 4.02 9.15
N ASP A 244 -11.04 3.49 7.95
CA ASP A 244 -10.25 4.15 6.91
C ASP A 244 -10.93 5.45 6.42
N ALA A 245 -12.26 5.46 6.30
CA ALA A 245 -13.03 6.65 5.97
C ALA A 245 -13.00 7.70 7.10
N ALA A 246 -13.21 7.26 8.34
CA ALA A 246 -13.20 8.15 9.50
C ALA A 246 -11.80 8.75 9.75
N ASP A 247 -10.73 7.96 9.62
CA ASP A 247 -9.34 8.44 9.69
C ASP A 247 -9.06 9.49 8.61
N PHE A 248 -9.47 9.23 7.36
CA PHE A 248 -9.35 10.20 6.26
C PHE A 248 -10.05 11.53 6.60
N LEU A 249 -11.33 11.48 6.97
CA LEU A 249 -12.10 12.68 7.32
C LEU A 249 -11.49 13.42 8.52
N SER A 250 -10.99 12.71 9.53
CA SER A 250 -10.35 13.37 10.68
C SER A 250 -9.13 14.20 10.27
N ARG A 251 -8.37 13.74 9.27
CA ARG A 251 -7.15 14.40 8.78
C ARG A 251 -7.42 15.59 7.86
N VAL A 252 -8.46 15.54 7.03
CA VAL A 252 -8.69 16.57 5.98
C VAL A 252 -10.05 17.28 6.03
N GLY A 253 -11.06 16.70 6.69
CA GLY A 253 -12.43 17.20 6.72
C GLY A 253 -12.56 18.58 7.38
N ASN A 254 -13.51 19.37 6.89
CA ASN A 254 -13.93 20.65 7.48
C ASN A 254 -15.11 20.44 8.48
N PRO A 255 -15.52 21.46 9.26
CA PRO A 255 -16.61 21.33 10.23
C PRO A 255 -17.91 20.72 9.69
N GLU A 256 -18.33 21.10 8.48
CA GLU A 256 -19.56 20.58 7.85
C GLU A 256 -19.44 19.10 7.48
N GLN A 257 -18.26 18.68 7.01
CA GLN A 257 -17.98 17.29 6.67
C GLN A 257 -17.81 16.43 7.91
N MET A 258 -17.19 16.96 8.97
CA MET A 258 -17.15 16.31 10.28
C MET A 258 -18.56 16.16 10.86
N ASP A 259 -19.46 17.12 10.58
CA ASP A 259 -20.88 16.99 10.92
C ASP A 259 -21.57 15.85 10.17
N GLY A 260 -21.31 15.70 8.88
CA GLY A 260 -21.81 14.57 8.09
C GLY A 260 -21.35 13.22 8.66
N LEU A 261 -20.08 13.12 9.07
CA LEU A 261 -19.56 11.92 9.73
C LEU A 261 -20.24 11.66 11.08
N PHE A 262 -20.46 12.71 11.87
CA PHE A 262 -21.17 12.60 13.15
C PHE A 262 -22.63 12.18 12.95
N ALA A 263 -23.31 12.75 11.96
CA ALA A 263 -24.67 12.39 11.59
C ALA A 263 -24.78 10.92 11.16
N HIS A 264 -23.76 10.37 10.49
CA HIS A 264 -23.71 8.94 10.18
C HIS A 264 -23.73 8.09 11.46
N ALA A 265 -22.87 8.37 12.45
CA ALA A 265 -22.85 7.61 13.71
C ALA A 265 -24.15 7.70 14.53
N LEU A 266 -24.92 8.77 14.33
CA LEU A 266 -26.22 8.97 14.97
C LEU A 266 -27.36 8.21 14.27
N LYS A 267 -27.16 7.59 13.09
CA LYS A 267 -28.24 6.86 12.41
C LYS A 267 -28.61 5.57 13.15
N ASP A 268 -29.89 5.24 13.08
CA ASP A 268 -30.40 3.96 13.58
C ASP A 268 -29.79 2.81 12.76
N GLY A 269 -29.41 1.72 13.45
CA GLY A 269 -28.82 0.54 12.81
C GLY A 269 -27.31 0.57 12.61
N VAL A 270 -26.63 1.69 12.93
CA VAL A 270 -25.15 1.73 12.98
C VAL A 270 -24.66 0.93 14.19
N SER A 271 -23.68 0.04 13.98
CA SER A 271 -23.12 -0.81 15.04
C SER A 271 -22.36 0.02 16.08
N ALA A 272 -22.28 -0.48 17.32
CA ALA A 272 -21.50 0.16 18.38
C ALA A 272 -20.01 0.32 17.98
N ALA A 273 -19.45 -0.64 17.26
CA ALA A 273 -18.09 -0.57 16.73
C ALA A 273 -17.90 0.61 15.76
N HIS A 274 -18.83 0.79 14.81
CA HIS A 274 -18.79 1.92 13.88
C HIS A 274 -19.00 3.26 14.58
N GLN A 275 -19.89 3.31 15.57
CA GLN A 275 -20.08 4.50 16.41
C GLN A 275 -18.78 4.87 17.12
N GLU A 276 -18.11 3.91 17.76
CA GLU A 276 -16.84 4.14 18.46
C GLU A 276 -15.76 4.63 17.50
N ILE A 277 -15.62 4.00 16.33
CA ILE A 277 -14.67 4.40 15.28
C ILE A 277 -14.87 5.86 14.88
N VAL A 278 -16.13 6.25 14.61
CA VAL A 278 -16.46 7.62 14.22
C VAL A 278 -16.17 8.60 15.36
N LEU A 279 -16.64 8.33 16.57
CA LEU A 279 -16.44 9.23 17.71
C LEU A 279 -14.95 9.45 18.00
N ARG A 280 -14.13 8.39 17.87
CA ARG A 280 -12.67 8.48 17.99
C ARG A 280 -12.07 9.41 16.93
N ALA A 281 -12.50 9.27 15.67
CA ALA A 281 -12.05 10.15 14.58
C ALA A 281 -12.46 11.62 14.79
N LEU A 282 -13.67 11.88 15.31
CA LEU A 282 -14.08 13.23 15.71
C LEU A 282 -13.17 13.79 16.81
N ALA A 283 -12.79 12.96 17.79
CA ALA A 283 -11.92 13.36 18.88
C ALA A 283 -10.49 13.65 18.37
N ASP A 284 -9.98 12.87 17.42
CA ASP A 284 -8.69 13.10 16.79
C ASP A 284 -8.68 14.40 15.96
N ALA A 285 -9.73 14.68 15.20
CA ALA A 285 -9.88 15.95 14.50
C ALA A 285 -9.89 17.16 15.48
N GLY A 286 -10.61 17.03 16.60
CA GLY A 286 -10.65 18.05 17.65
C GLY A 286 -9.30 18.24 18.34
N ARG A 287 -8.58 17.14 18.65
CA ARG A 287 -7.27 17.19 19.32
C ARG A 287 -6.19 17.76 18.42
N LEU A 288 -6.04 17.18 17.22
CA LEU A 288 -4.93 17.43 16.30
C LEU A 288 -5.13 18.66 15.43
N ARG A 289 -6.37 18.96 15.03
CA ARG A 289 -6.68 20.04 14.08
C ARG A 289 -7.58 21.15 14.62
N LYS A 290 -8.11 21.00 15.85
CA LYS A 290 -9.08 21.94 16.46
C LYS A 290 -10.36 22.08 15.62
N VAL A 291 -10.76 21.02 14.93
CA VAL A 291 -12.00 20.95 14.15
C VAL A 291 -13.05 20.18 14.93
N GLN A 292 -14.26 20.73 14.98
CA GLN A 292 -15.45 20.08 15.54
C GLN A 292 -16.58 20.07 14.50
N PRO A 293 -17.55 19.15 14.60
CA PRO A 293 -18.78 19.20 13.81
C PRO A 293 -19.46 20.58 13.86
N ALA A 294 -19.95 21.05 12.72
CA ALA A 294 -20.62 22.36 12.62
C ALA A 294 -22.02 22.40 13.26
N GLY A 295 -22.70 21.27 13.37
CA GLY A 295 -24.05 21.18 13.91
C GLY A 295 -24.09 21.12 15.44
N ASP A 296 -25.27 20.86 15.98
CA ASP A 296 -25.48 20.84 17.43
C ASP A 296 -24.69 19.72 18.12
N ALA A 297 -23.77 20.11 19.01
CA ALA A 297 -22.95 19.23 19.83
C ALA A 297 -23.78 18.47 20.88
N ALA A 298 -24.96 18.97 21.26
CA ALA A 298 -25.84 18.31 22.21
C ALA A 298 -26.33 16.95 21.73
N ARG A 299 -26.29 16.66 20.41
CA ARG A 299 -26.57 15.33 19.84
C ARG A 299 -25.68 14.22 20.40
N LEU A 300 -24.54 14.58 21.03
CA LEU A 300 -23.66 13.64 21.72
C LEU A 300 -24.35 12.91 22.87
N SER A 301 -25.43 13.48 23.43
CA SER A 301 -26.20 12.89 24.53
C SER A 301 -26.69 11.47 24.24
N ARG A 302 -27.00 11.18 22.97
CA ARG A 302 -27.45 9.86 22.50
C ARG A 302 -26.48 8.73 22.85
N PHE A 303 -25.18 9.03 22.95
CA PHE A 303 -24.16 8.03 23.28
C PHE A 303 -23.98 7.84 24.79
N PHE A 304 -24.40 8.79 25.62
CA PHE A 304 -24.39 8.62 27.08
C PHE A 304 -25.47 7.66 27.57
N GLU A 305 -26.60 7.65 26.86
CA GLU A 305 -27.74 6.77 27.11
C GLU A 305 -27.48 5.35 26.61
N SER A 306 -26.44 5.15 25.79
CA SER A 306 -26.06 3.83 25.32
C SER A 306 -25.49 2.97 26.46
N GLY A 307 -25.87 1.68 26.46
CA GLY A 307 -25.30 0.67 27.36
C GLY A 307 -23.88 0.24 26.99
N ASP A 308 -23.36 0.71 25.85
CA ASP A 308 -22.04 0.37 25.34
C ASP A 308 -20.94 1.23 26.01
N GLY A 309 -20.00 0.57 26.67
CA GLY A 309 -18.93 1.25 27.41
C GLY A 309 -17.96 2.01 26.51
N GLY A 310 -17.68 1.49 25.30
CA GLY A 310 -16.77 2.13 24.34
C GLY A 310 -17.33 3.45 23.81
N SER A 311 -18.57 3.44 23.36
CA SER A 311 -19.30 4.61 22.87
C SER A 311 -19.46 5.68 23.96
N PHE A 312 -19.79 5.28 25.19
CA PHE A 312 -19.82 6.20 26.33
C PHE A 312 -18.46 6.87 26.55
N ALA A 313 -17.37 6.10 26.51
CA ALA A 313 -16.05 6.63 26.79
C ALA A 313 -15.60 7.67 25.74
N GLN A 314 -15.83 7.38 24.45
CA GLN A 314 -15.55 8.34 23.38
C GLN A 314 -16.43 9.59 23.48
N ALA A 315 -17.71 9.42 23.82
CA ALA A 315 -18.62 10.55 24.01
C ALA A 315 -18.21 11.42 25.20
N ALA A 316 -17.77 10.84 26.32
CA ALA A 316 -17.29 11.60 27.48
C ALA A 316 -16.06 12.44 27.13
N GLN A 317 -15.12 11.86 26.37
CA GLN A 317 -13.96 12.58 25.86
C GLN A 317 -14.37 13.74 24.95
N LEU A 318 -15.28 13.51 24.00
CA LEU A 318 -15.77 14.52 23.08
C LEU A 318 -16.50 15.67 23.79
N ALA A 319 -17.33 15.39 24.80
CA ALA A 319 -18.00 16.42 25.58
C ALA A 319 -16.99 17.36 26.26
N GLY A 320 -15.90 16.79 26.79
CA GLY A 320 -14.81 17.59 27.34
C GLY A 320 -14.08 18.41 26.29
N LEU A 321 -13.77 17.83 25.13
CA LEU A 321 -13.08 18.51 24.02
C LEU A 321 -13.91 19.65 23.43
N TRP A 322 -15.22 19.47 23.30
CA TRP A 322 -16.16 20.45 22.73
C TRP A 322 -16.70 21.44 23.77
N LYS A 323 -16.26 21.34 25.03
CA LYS A 323 -16.73 22.17 26.14
C LYS A 323 -18.26 22.12 26.32
N LEU A 324 -18.82 20.93 26.19
CA LEU A 324 -20.27 20.70 26.25
C LEU A 324 -20.77 20.66 27.70
N GLU A 325 -21.10 21.83 28.24
CA GLU A 325 -21.53 21.97 29.65
C GLU A 325 -22.82 21.18 29.96
N SER A 326 -23.70 21.00 28.98
CA SER A 326 -24.93 20.21 29.13
C SER A 326 -24.67 18.72 29.44
N ALA A 327 -23.46 18.21 29.18
CA ALA A 327 -23.08 16.84 29.50
C ALA A 327 -22.61 16.66 30.97
N ARG A 328 -22.32 17.75 31.70
CA ARG A 328 -21.67 17.67 33.03
C ARG A 328 -22.42 16.77 34.00
N SER A 329 -23.73 16.99 34.17
CA SER A 329 -24.56 16.25 35.14
C SER A 329 -24.58 14.75 34.84
N VAL A 330 -24.59 14.38 33.56
CA VAL A 330 -24.57 12.98 33.12
C VAL A 330 -23.22 12.33 33.43
N LEU A 331 -22.11 13.05 33.22
CA LEU A 331 -20.78 12.55 33.55
C LEU A 331 -20.55 12.45 35.06
N GLU A 332 -21.01 13.42 35.86
CA GLU A 332 -20.95 13.35 37.33
C GLU A 332 -21.72 12.13 37.86
N LYS A 333 -22.95 11.93 37.39
CA LYS A 333 -23.76 10.78 37.75
C LYS A 333 -23.07 9.47 37.37
N ALA A 334 -22.54 9.37 36.15
CA ALA A 334 -21.84 8.17 35.69
C ALA A 334 -20.58 7.89 36.52
N PHE A 335 -19.82 8.91 36.91
CA PHE A 335 -18.65 8.76 37.78
C PHE A 335 -19.04 8.24 39.17
N LEU A 336 -20.04 8.84 39.81
CA LEU A 336 -20.46 8.49 41.17
C LEU A 336 -21.12 7.10 41.24
N GLU A 337 -22.00 6.76 40.29
CA GLU A 337 -22.79 5.53 40.34
C GLU A 337 -22.04 4.31 39.80
N SER A 338 -21.06 4.51 38.90
CA SER A 338 -20.31 3.42 38.27
C SER A 338 -18.96 3.12 38.94
N ALA A 339 -18.56 3.90 39.97
CA ALA A 339 -17.24 3.78 40.59
C ALA A 339 -16.93 2.35 41.11
N GLU A 340 -17.94 1.67 41.65
CA GLU A 340 -17.79 0.33 42.23
C GLU A 340 -18.22 -0.81 41.29
N THR A 341 -19.02 -0.49 40.26
CA THR A 341 -19.69 -1.48 39.41
C THR A 341 -19.14 -1.53 37.98
N ASN A 342 -18.55 -0.43 37.49
CA ASN A 342 -17.94 -0.32 36.17
C ASN A 342 -16.86 0.78 36.15
N GLU A 343 -15.66 0.41 36.60
CA GLU A 343 -14.49 1.30 36.70
C GLU A 343 -14.17 1.99 35.37
N SER A 344 -14.32 1.29 34.24
CA SER A 344 -14.03 1.85 32.91
C SER A 344 -14.94 3.03 32.57
N ARG A 345 -16.23 2.92 32.89
CA ARG A 345 -17.23 3.97 32.68
C ARG A 345 -16.97 5.16 33.60
N ALA A 346 -16.68 4.89 34.88
CA ALA A 346 -16.35 5.94 35.85
C ALA A 346 -15.09 6.72 35.44
N ARG A 347 -14.03 6.02 35.02
CA ARG A 347 -12.79 6.63 34.56
C ARG A 347 -13.00 7.52 33.33
N ALA A 348 -13.75 7.05 32.35
CA ALA A 348 -14.04 7.85 31.15
C ALA A 348 -14.86 9.10 31.48
N ALA A 349 -15.82 8.99 32.40
CA ALA A 349 -16.59 10.13 32.88
C ALA A 349 -15.71 11.18 33.58
N LEU A 350 -14.79 10.73 34.45
CA LEU A 350 -13.80 11.58 35.09
C LEU A 350 -12.89 12.28 34.08
N ASP A 351 -12.35 11.55 33.10
CA ASP A 351 -11.48 12.13 32.07
C ASP A 351 -12.23 13.16 31.21
N GLY A 352 -13.50 12.91 30.91
CA GLY A 352 -14.42 13.86 30.27
C GLY A 352 -14.59 15.15 31.09
N LEU A 353 -14.91 15.04 32.38
CA LEU A 353 -15.06 16.18 33.30
C LEU A 353 -13.78 16.99 33.46
N ARG A 354 -12.62 16.32 33.55
CA ARG A 354 -11.29 16.96 33.60
C ARG A 354 -11.02 17.75 32.34
N THR A 355 -11.37 17.20 31.18
CA THR A 355 -11.18 17.86 29.89
C THR A 355 -12.16 19.02 29.70
N LEU A 356 -13.40 18.89 30.20
CA LEU A 356 -14.40 19.97 30.23
C LEU A 356 -13.88 21.16 31.04
N GLY A 357 -13.36 20.90 32.24
CA GLY A 357 -12.82 21.92 33.15
C GLY A 357 -13.90 22.82 33.75
N GLY A 358 -13.50 23.95 34.32
CA GLY A 358 -14.40 24.89 35.01
C GLY A 358 -14.39 24.74 36.53
N GLY A 359 -14.96 25.72 37.24
CA GLY A 359 -14.93 25.76 38.72
C GLY A 359 -15.68 24.62 39.40
N ALA A 360 -16.61 23.96 38.69
CA ALA A 360 -17.32 22.78 39.17
C ALA A 360 -16.54 21.46 38.98
N THR A 361 -15.39 21.47 38.29
CA THR A 361 -14.53 20.30 38.10
C THR A 361 -13.43 20.17 39.16
N VAL A 362 -13.06 21.29 39.81
CA VAL A 362 -12.07 21.35 40.91
C VAL A 362 -12.76 20.99 42.22
#